data_AF-A0A970TYD6-F1
#
_entry.id   AF-A0A970TYD6-F1
#
_cell.length_a   1.000
_cell.length_b   1.000
_cell.length_c   1.000
_cell.angle_alpha   90.00
_cell.angle_beta   90.00
_cell.angle_gamma   90.00
#
_symmetry.space_group_name_H-M   'P 1'
#
loop_
_entity.id
_entity.type
_entity.pdbx_description
1 polymer ?
#
loop_
_entity_poly.entity_id
_entity_poly.type
_entity_poly.pdbx_seq_one_letter_code
_entity_poly.pdbx_strand_id
1 'polypeptide(L)'
;PHIEQMDAVRDQRLLLDATDHVSPLRKELADLLRSEVNRLHKENETAYAKATQALTANDAWMQLLEQDRNSILGQVGLVTPVPPSVKTDEALAAYLDARSLTAMRAEIDAIPGRVSQAIQRAAKQLEPKVQTVNIDRATLRSEADVEKWIEKQKKRVLDALKQGPVLID
;
A
#
# COMPACT_ATOMS: atom_id res chain seq x y z
N PRO A 1 6.28 7.14 27.89
CA PRO A 1 5.46 6.60 29.00
C PRO A 1 5.62 5.09 29.21
N HIS A 2 5.15 4.20 28.31
CA HIS A 2 5.21 2.75 28.56
C HIS A 2 6.65 2.21 28.74
N ILE A 3 7.62 2.73 27.98
CA ILE A 3 9.05 2.37 28.15
C ILE A 3 9.54 2.77 29.55
N GLU A 4 9.24 3.98 30.00
CA GLU A 4 9.64 4.47 31.33
C GLU A 4 8.96 3.66 32.46
N GLN A 5 7.73 3.22 32.27
CA GLN A 5 7.03 2.34 33.21
C GLN A 5 7.65 0.95 33.26
N MET A 6 8.04 0.38 32.12
CA MET A 6 8.77 -0.89 32.05
C MET A 6 10.15 -0.79 32.72
N ASP A 7 10.86 0.32 32.48
CA ASP A 7 12.12 0.61 33.16
C ASP A 7 11.91 0.74 34.68
N ALA A 8 10.86 1.41 35.14
CA ALA A 8 10.54 1.49 36.56
C ALA A 8 10.27 0.11 37.20
N VAL A 9 9.52 -0.77 36.51
CA VAL A 9 9.29 -2.15 36.97
C VAL A 9 10.62 -2.91 37.16
N ARG A 10 11.55 -2.75 36.21
CA ARG A 10 12.88 -3.37 36.27
C ARG A 10 13.74 -2.75 37.38
N ASP A 11 13.90 -1.43 37.35
CA ASP A 11 14.88 -0.71 38.15
C ASP A 11 14.50 -0.68 39.64
N GLN A 12 13.20 -0.64 39.93
CA GLN A 12 12.67 -0.71 41.31
C GLN A 12 12.37 -2.15 41.76
N ARG A 13 12.67 -3.15 40.93
CA ARG A 13 12.44 -4.59 41.21
C ARG A 13 10.99 -4.90 41.60
N LEU A 14 10.04 -4.24 40.94
CA LEU A 14 8.61 -4.33 41.28
C LEU A 14 8.01 -5.72 41.02
N LEU A 15 8.72 -6.60 40.32
CA LEU A 15 8.35 -8.03 40.21
C LEU A 15 8.40 -8.79 41.54
N LEU A 16 9.09 -8.25 42.55
CA LEU A 16 9.15 -8.81 43.90
C LEU A 16 8.03 -8.29 44.81
N ASP A 17 7.27 -7.29 44.35
CA ASP A 17 6.13 -6.75 45.09
C ASP A 17 4.95 -7.73 45.06
N ALA A 18 4.07 -7.64 46.06
CA ALA A 18 2.83 -8.42 46.11
C ALA A 18 1.82 -7.96 45.04
N THR A 19 1.97 -6.76 44.50
CA THR A 19 1.13 -6.20 43.44
C THR A 19 1.67 -6.57 42.06
N ASP A 20 0.78 -7.01 41.16
CA ASP A 20 1.16 -7.27 39.76
C ASP A 20 1.22 -5.96 38.95
N HIS A 21 2.43 -5.45 38.77
CA HIS A 21 2.71 -4.25 37.97
C HIS A 21 2.83 -4.51 36.47
N VAL A 22 2.88 -5.78 36.04
CA VAL A 22 3.11 -6.16 34.63
C VAL A 22 1.80 -6.31 33.87
N SER A 23 0.78 -6.92 34.49
CA SER A 23 -0.50 -7.17 33.82
C SER A 23 -1.22 -5.90 33.32
N PRO A 24 -1.23 -4.77 34.07
CA PRO A 24 -1.77 -3.51 33.55
C PRO A 24 -1.01 -3.02 32.31
N LEU A 25 0.33 -3.00 32.35
CA LEU A 25 1.15 -2.57 31.22
C LEU A 25 0.97 -3.47 29.99
N ARG A 26 0.92 -4.80 30.20
CA ARG A 26 0.68 -5.76 29.12
C ARG A 26 -0.65 -5.48 28.43
N LYS A 27 -1.71 -5.22 29.21
CA LYS A 27 -3.04 -4.91 28.68
C LYS A 27 -3.04 -3.61 27.88
N GLU A 28 -2.46 -2.54 28.41
CA GLU A 28 -2.37 -1.24 27.72
C GLU A 28 -1.61 -1.35 26.39
N LEU A 29 -0.48 -2.06 26.38
CA LEU A 29 0.29 -2.31 25.17
C LEU A 29 -0.48 -3.16 24.15
N ALA A 30 -1.16 -4.22 24.60
CA ALA A 30 -1.98 -5.05 23.73
C ALA A 30 -3.12 -4.25 23.10
N ASP A 31 -3.79 -3.39 23.86
CA ASP A 31 -4.86 -2.54 23.35
C ASP A 31 -4.35 -1.50 22.34
N LEU A 32 -3.18 -0.90 22.58
CA LEU A 32 -2.53 0.01 21.64
C LEU A 32 -2.18 -0.68 20.32
N LEU A 33 -1.52 -1.84 20.40
CA LEU A 33 -1.11 -2.62 19.24
C LEU A 33 -2.32 -3.14 18.45
N ARG A 34 -3.36 -3.63 19.14
CA ARG A 34 -4.61 -4.07 18.52
C ARG A 34 -5.31 -2.93 17.79
N SER A 35 -5.34 -1.74 18.38
CA SER A 35 -5.89 -0.54 17.76
C SER A 35 -5.12 -0.17 16.49
N GLU A 36 -3.78 -0.23 16.54
CA GLU A 36 -2.93 0.09 15.40
C GLU A 36 -3.05 -0.93 14.26
N VAL A 37 -3.10 -2.23 14.57
CA VAL A 37 -3.36 -3.30 13.58
C VAL A 37 -4.69 -3.06 12.87
N ASN A 38 -5.76 -2.79 13.62
CA ASN A 38 -7.08 -2.53 13.04
C ASN A 38 -7.11 -1.24 12.21
N ARG A 39 -6.39 -0.20 12.64
CA ARG A 39 -6.26 1.05 11.88
C ARG A 39 -5.54 0.82 10.55
N LEU A 40 -4.41 0.13 10.56
CA LEU A 40 -3.66 -0.24 9.35
C LEU A 40 -4.49 -1.13 8.42
N HIS A 41 -5.25 -2.07 8.98
CA HIS A 41 -6.14 -2.90 8.18
C HIS A 41 -7.19 -2.05 7.44
N LYS A 42 -7.84 -1.10 8.13
CA LYS A 42 -8.80 -0.18 7.50
C LYS A 42 -8.18 0.72 6.43
N GLU A 43 -6.93 1.16 6.64
CA GLU A 43 -6.17 1.88 5.62
C GLU A 43 -5.89 1.01 4.39
N ASN A 44 -5.54 -0.26 4.61
CA ASN A 44 -5.32 -1.24 3.55
C ASN A 44 -6.63 -1.53 2.76
N GLU A 45 -7.77 -1.68 3.43
CA GLU A 45 -9.09 -1.78 2.80
C GLU A 45 -9.41 -0.55 1.94
N THR A 46 -9.16 0.64 2.48
CA THR A 46 -9.40 1.90 1.76
C THR A 46 -8.51 2.01 0.52
N ALA A 47 -7.23 1.67 0.65
CA ALA A 47 -6.28 1.69 -0.46
C ALA A 47 -6.63 0.65 -1.52
N TYR A 48 -7.03 -0.55 -1.11
CA TYR A 48 -7.49 -1.61 -2.01
C TYR A 48 -8.78 -1.21 -2.75
N ALA A 49 -9.75 -0.60 -2.07
CA ALA A 49 -10.97 -0.11 -2.71
C ALA A 49 -10.67 0.95 -3.79
N LYS A 50 -9.75 1.89 -3.50
CA LYS A 50 -9.27 2.87 -4.48
C LYS A 50 -8.54 2.21 -5.66
N ALA A 51 -7.73 1.19 -5.38
CA ALA A 51 -7.05 0.42 -6.41
C ALA A 51 -8.02 -0.27 -7.37
N THR A 52 -9.05 -0.93 -6.82
CA THR A 52 -10.11 -1.56 -7.63
C THR A 52 -10.85 -0.53 -8.47
N GLN A 53 -11.19 0.63 -7.90
CA GLN A 53 -11.81 1.73 -8.65
C GLN A 53 -10.94 2.22 -9.82
N ALA A 54 -9.65 2.45 -9.56
CA ALA A 54 -8.69 2.88 -10.58
C ALA A 54 -8.55 1.86 -11.72
N LEU A 55 -8.53 0.56 -11.38
CA LEU A 55 -8.51 -0.52 -12.37
C LEU A 55 -9.81 -0.55 -13.18
N THR A 56 -10.98 -0.46 -12.55
CA THR A 56 -12.26 -0.45 -13.27
C THR A 56 -12.49 0.79 -14.13
N ALA A 57 -11.80 1.90 -13.83
CA ALA A 57 -11.83 3.12 -14.63
C ALA A 57 -10.86 3.08 -15.83
N ASN A 58 -10.03 2.04 -15.95
CA ASN A 58 -9.07 1.90 -17.03
C ASN A 58 -9.64 1.05 -18.18
N ASP A 59 -9.65 1.59 -19.40
CA ASP A 59 -10.23 0.93 -20.57
C ASP A 59 -9.53 -0.39 -20.91
N ALA A 60 -8.18 -0.42 -20.87
CA ALA A 60 -7.42 -1.63 -21.15
C ALA A 60 -7.73 -2.73 -20.12
N TRP A 61 -7.88 -2.37 -18.85
CA TRP A 61 -8.31 -3.32 -17.82
C TRP A 61 -9.72 -3.87 -18.08
N MET A 62 -10.65 -3.00 -18.46
CA MET A 62 -12.05 -3.36 -18.70
C MET A 62 -12.29 -4.18 -19.97
N GLN A 63 -11.34 -4.21 -20.90
CA GLN A 63 -11.40 -5.07 -22.09
C GLN A 63 -10.91 -6.50 -21.83
N LEU A 64 -10.17 -6.75 -20.74
CA LEU A 64 -9.72 -8.10 -20.39
C LEU A 64 -10.86 -9.01 -19.95
N LEU A 65 -10.70 -10.31 -20.18
CA LEU A 65 -11.54 -11.35 -19.58
C LEU A 65 -11.27 -11.44 -18.07
N GLU A 66 -12.25 -11.90 -17.30
CA GLU A 66 -12.14 -12.03 -15.85
C GLU A 66 -10.98 -12.94 -15.43
N GLN A 67 -10.75 -14.04 -16.15
CA GLN A 67 -9.63 -14.94 -15.91
C GLN A 67 -8.27 -14.24 -16.04
N ASP A 68 -8.11 -13.37 -17.05
CA ASP A 68 -6.88 -12.60 -17.27
C ASP A 68 -6.68 -11.55 -16.18
N ARG A 69 -7.75 -10.86 -15.78
CA ARG A 69 -7.72 -9.91 -14.64
C ARG A 69 -7.27 -10.61 -13.37
N ASN A 70 -7.85 -11.75 -13.03
CA ASN A 70 -7.51 -12.52 -11.84
C ASN A 70 -6.05 -13.01 -11.89
N SER A 71 -5.57 -13.45 -13.06
CA SER A 71 -4.17 -13.82 -13.28
C SER A 71 -3.23 -12.63 -13.03
N ILE A 72 -3.53 -11.45 -13.59
CA ILE A 72 -2.72 -10.25 -13.40
C ILE A 72 -2.72 -9.78 -11.95
N LEU A 73 -3.89 -9.75 -11.28
CA LEU A 73 -4.00 -9.40 -9.86
C LEU A 73 -3.11 -10.30 -8.98
N GLY A 74 -3.12 -11.62 -9.26
CA GLY A 74 -2.24 -12.58 -8.60
C GLY A 74 -0.75 -12.30 -8.86
N GLN A 75 -0.38 -11.99 -10.11
CA GLN A 75 1.01 -11.70 -10.47
C GLN A 75 1.56 -10.41 -9.83
N VAL A 76 0.74 -9.36 -9.70
CA VAL A 76 1.16 -8.11 -9.05
C VAL A 76 0.99 -8.15 -7.53
N GLY A 77 0.37 -9.20 -6.99
CA GLY A 77 0.09 -9.34 -5.56
C GLY A 77 -0.93 -8.33 -5.04
N LEU A 78 -1.86 -7.87 -5.88
CA LEU A 78 -2.97 -7.04 -5.44
C LEU A 78 -4.08 -7.96 -4.93
N VAL A 79 -4.08 -8.19 -3.62
CA VAL A 79 -4.96 -9.15 -2.95
C VAL A 79 -5.97 -8.44 -2.06
N THR A 80 -7.17 -9.02 -1.96
CA THR A 80 -8.20 -8.55 -1.04
C THR A 80 -7.68 -8.57 0.40
N PRO A 81 -7.76 -7.46 1.14
CA PRO A 81 -7.33 -7.40 2.54
C PRO A 81 -8.11 -8.41 3.39
N VAL A 82 -7.39 -9.24 4.14
CA VAL A 82 -7.99 -10.22 5.06
C VAL A 82 -8.05 -9.61 6.47
N PRO A 83 -9.20 -9.68 7.16
CA PRO A 83 -9.34 -9.18 8.52
C PRO A 83 -8.35 -9.84 9.49
N PRO A 84 -7.66 -9.05 10.34
CA PRO A 84 -6.72 -9.58 11.32
C PRO A 84 -7.48 -10.32 12.45
N SER A 85 -7.02 -11.52 12.80
CA SER A 85 -7.55 -12.26 13.95
C SER A 85 -6.77 -11.90 15.21
N VAL A 86 -7.18 -10.81 15.87
CA VAL A 86 -6.44 -10.25 17.03
C VAL A 86 -7.31 -10.14 18.29
N LYS A 87 -8.27 -11.06 18.47
CA LYS A 87 -9.23 -11.04 19.59
C LYS A 87 -8.61 -11.33 20.96
N THR A 88 -7.52 -12.07 21.02
CA THR A 88 -6.76 -12.34 22.25
C THR A 88 -5.36 -11.74 22.14
N ASP A 89 -4.65 -11.67 23.26
CA ASP A 89 -3.28 -11.12 23.29
C ASP A 89 -2.31 -12.08 22.60
N GLU A 90 -2.52 -13.39 22.71
CA GLU A 90 -1.72 -14.41 22.03
C GLU A 90 -1.92 -14.36 20.52
N ALA A 91 -3.17 -14.17 20.06
CA ALA A 91 -3.47 -14.03 18.64
C ALA A 91 -2.90 -12.74 18.06
N LEU A 92 -2.91 -11.65 18.84
CA LEU A 92 -2.25 -10.40 18.48
C LEU A 92 -0.73 -10.56 18.33
N ALA A 93 -0.08 -11.20 19.29
CA ALA A 93 1.35 -11.46 19.24
C ALA A 93 1.72 -12.32 18.02
N ALA A 94 1.04 -13.46 17.82
CA ALA A 94 1.27 -14.33 16.67
C ALA A 94 1.03 -13.62 15.33
N TYR A 95 0.02 -12.75 15.25
CA TYR A 95 -0.24 -11.93 14.06
C TYR A 95 0.92 -10.96 13.79
N LEU A 96 1.39 -10.25 14.82
CA LEU A 96 2.47 -9.26 14.69
C LEU A 96 3.84 -9.89 14.43
N ASP A 97 4.08 -11.10 14.94
CA ASP A 97 5.29 -11.90 14.64
C ASP A 97 5.31 -12.32 13.16
N ALA A 98 4.16 -12.75 12.63
CA ALA A 98 4.03 -13.11 11.22
C ALA A 98 4.02 -11.89 10.29
N ARG A 99 3.45 -10.76 10.75
CA ARG A 99 3.26 -9.55 9.96
C ARG A 99 3.39 -8.30 10.82
N SER A 100 4.60 -7.75 10.83
CA SER A 100 4.89 -6.51 11.57
C SER A 100 4.09 -5.31 11.05
N LEU A 101 3.89 -4.30 11.91
CA LEU A 101 3.23 -3.05 11.54
C LEU A 101 3.96 -2.33 10.39
N THR A 102 5.30 -2.39 10.37
CA THR A 102 6.11 -1.83 9.28
C THR A 102 5.85 -2.56 7.95
N ALA A 103 5.74 -3.89 7.98
CA ALA A 103 5.39 -4.66 6.79
C ALA A 103 3.98 -4.30 6.28
N MET A 104 3.00 -4.18 7.18
CA MET A 104 1.64 -3.73 6.82
C MET A 104 1.65 -2.36 6.15
N ARG A 105 2.42 -1.39 6.69
CA ARG A 105 2.58 -0.07 6.08
C ARG A 105 3.19 -0.15 4.69
N ALA A 106 4.27 -0.91 4.53
CA ALA A 106 4.93 -1.11 3.24
C ALA A 106 3.99 -1.76 2.20
N GLU A 107 3.13 -2.69 2.63
CA GLU A 107 2.13 -3.29 1.75
C GLU A 107 1.07 -2.28 1.28
N ILE A 108 0.60 -1.39 2.17
CA ILE A 108 -0.30 -0.30 1.80
C ILE A 108 0.37 0.64 0.79
N ASP A 109 1.61 1.04 1.07
CA ASP A 109 2.37 1.96 0.24
C ASP A 109 2.71 1.37 -1.15
N ALA A 110 2.77 0.04 -1.25
CA ALA A 110 3.01 -0.66 -2.51
C ALA A 110 1.77 -0.72 -3.43
N ILE A 111 0.54 -0.54 -2.90
CA ILE A 111 -0.71 -0.70 -3.68
C ILE A 111 -0.74 0.16 -4.95
N PRO A 112 -0.40 1.47 -4.93
CA PRO A 112 -0.40 2.29 -6.15
C PRO A 112 0.54 1.74 -7.24
N GLY A 113 1.72 1.26 -6.85
CA GLY A 113 2.66 0.63 -7.78
C GLY A 113 2.12 -0.67 -8.37
N ARG A 114 1.41 -1.48 -7.58
CA ARG A 114 0.75 -2.71 -8.05
C ARG A 114 -0.35 -2.40 -9.06
N VAL A 115 -1.11 -1.32 -8.87
CA VAL A 115 -2.12 -0.85 -9.84
C VAL A 115 -1.49 -0.45 -11.16
N SER A 116 -0.43 0.38 -11.13
CA SER A 116 0.31 0.76 -12.33
C SER A 116 0.81 -0.48 -13.10
N GLN A 117 1.44 -1.43 -12.40
CA GLN A 117 1.91 -2.68 -13.01
C GLN A 117 0.76 -3.51 -13.60
N ALA A 118 -0.41 -3.55 -12.95
CA ALA A 118 -1.57 -4.26 -13.47
C ALA A 118 -2.10 -3.62 -14.76
N ILE A 119 -2.19 -2.29 -14.81
CA ILE A 119 -2.60 -1.54 -16.02
C ILE A 119 -1.58 -1.76 -17.15
N GLN A 120 -0.29 -1.70 -16.87
CA GLN A 120 0.77 -1.96 -17.86
C GLN A 120 0.67 -3.39 -18.43
N ARG A 121 0.44 -4.39 -17.57
CA ARG A 121 0.24 -5.78 -18.01
C ARG A 121 -1.00 -5.92 -18.87
N ALA A 122 -2.12 -5.30 -18.46
CA ALA A 122 -3.36 -5.31 -19.23
C ALA A 122 -3.19 -4.67 -20.62
N ALA A 123 -2.59 -3.49 -20.67
CA ALA A 123 -2.31 -2.79 -21.92
C ALA A 123 -1.42 -3.64 -22.84
N LYS A 124 -0.37 -4.27 -22.29
CA LYS A 124 0.55 -5.11 -23.07
C LYS A 124 -0.09 -6.41 -23.54
N GLN A 125 -1.05 -6.96 -22.81
CA GLN A 125 -1.78 -8.15 -23.22
C GLN A 125 -2.71 -7.87 -24.41
N LEU A 126 -3.37 -6.70 -24.42
CA LEU A 126 -4.25 -6.29 -25.53
C LEU A 126 -3.45 -5.75 -26.72
N GLU A 127 -2.42 -4.96 -26.44
CA GLU A 127 -1.58 -4.30 -27.43
C GLU A 127 -0.10 -4.57 -27.13
N PRO A 128 0.48 -5.66 -27.64
CA PRO A 128 1.85 -6.07 -27.32
C PRO A 128 2.94 -5.03 -27.65
N LYS A 129 2.63 -4.08 -28.54
CA LYS A 129 3.51 -2.98 -28.96
C LYS A 129 3.34 -1.71 -28.11
N VAL A 130 2.45 -1.72 -27.11
CA VAL A 130 2.25 -0.56 -26.24
C VAL A 130 3.54 -0.18 -25.54
N GLN A 131 3.78 1.13 -25.45
CA GLN A 131 4.96 1.68 -24.79
C GLN A 131 4.53 2.51 -23.60
N THR A 132 5.17 2.29 -22.46
CA THR A 132 4.95 3.12 -21.28
C THR A 132 5.76 4.40 -21.40
N VAL A 133 5.08 5.54 -21.29
CA VAL A 133 5.71 6.86 -21.26
C VAL A 133 5.44 7.50 -19.91
N ASN A 134 6.50 7.66 -19.14
CA ASN A 134 6.43 8.35 -17.86
C ASN A 134 6.41 9.86 -18.08
N ILE A 135 5.51 10.54 -17.39
CA ILE A 135 5.45 11.99 -17.38
C ILE A 135 6.46 12.55 -16.37
N ASP A 136 7.24 13.56 -16.76
CA ASP A 136 8.27 14.11 -15.89
C ASP A 136 7.67 14.81 -14.65
N ARG A 137 8.12 14.44 -13.46
CA ARG A 137 7.79 15.18 -12.24
C ARG A 137 8.64 16.45 -12.15
N ALA A 138 8.00 17.62 -12.07
CA ALA A 138 8.69 18.90 -11.99
C ALA A 138 8.00 19.86 -10.99
N THR A 139 8.80 20.65 -10.27
CA THR A 139 8.30 21.78 -9.47
C THR A 139 8.20 23.02 -10.34
N LEU A 140 6.97 23.44 -10.64
CA LEU A 140 6.64 24.55 -11.52
C LEU A 140 6.37 25.80 -10.65
N ARG A 141 6.98 26.94 -10.97
CA ARG A 141 6.92 28.16 -10.13
C ARG A 141 6.22 29.34 -10.81
N SER A 142 5.87 29.18 -12.08
CA SER A 142 5.20 30.21 -12.87
C SER A 142 4.34 29.55 -13.95
N GLU A 143 3.38 30.30 -14.49
CA GLU A 143 2.59 29.86 -15.65
C GLU A 143 3.48 29.51 -16.85
N ALA A 144 4.56 30.27 -17.06
CA ALA A 144 5.53 29.99 -18.11
C ALA A 144 6.26 28.65 -17.91
N ASP A 145 6.50 28.22 -16.66
CA ASP A 145 7.06 26.90 -16.37
C ASP A 145 6.07 25.78 -16.71
N VAL A 146 4.77 26.00 -16.44
CA VAL A 146 3.70 25.06 -16.77
C VAL A 146 3.64 24.83 -18.28
N GLU A 147 3.58 25.90 -19.08
CA GLU A 147 3.49 25.80 -20.53
C GLU A 147 4.71 25.07 -21.13
N LYS A 148 5.91 25.44 -20.68
CA LYS A 148 7.15 24.75 -21.10
C LYS A 148 7.14 23.27 -20.75
N TRP A 149 6.63 22.94 -19.56
CA TRP A 149 6.53 21.56 -19.13
C TRP A 149 5.52 20.78 -19.97
N ILE A 150 4.32 21.32 -20.24
CA ILE A 150 3.28 20.70 -21.08
C ILE A 150 3.82 20.43 -22.48
N GLU A 151 4.44 21.41 -23.12
CA GLU A 151 4.99 21.24 -24.48
C GLU A 151 6.10 20.19 -24.52
N LYS A 152 6.93 20.10 -23.47
CA LYS A 152 7.91 19.02 -23.34
C LYS A 152 7.25 17.63 -23.26
N GLN A 153 6.22 17.48 -22.42
CA GLN A 153 5.53 16.19 -22.25
C GLN A 153 4.77 15.80 -23.52
N LYS A 154 4.08 16.74 -24.16
CA LYS A 154 3.39 16.55 -25.43
C LYS A 154 4.34 16.06 -26.51
N LYS A 155 5.50 16.69 -26.67
CA LYS A 155 6.53 16.25 -27.62
C LYS A 155 6.97 14.81 -27.35
N ARG A 156 7.24 14.47 -26.10
CA ARG A 156 7.63 13.12 -25.68
C ARG A 156 6.58 12.07 -26.04
N VAL A 157 5.30 12.35 -25.76
CA VAL A 157 4.19 11.44 -26.08
C VAL A 157 4.04 11.28 -27.59
N LEU A 158 4.08 12.39 -28.35
CA LEU A 158 4.00 12.35 -29.82
C LEU A 158 5.15 11.57 -30.45
N ASP A 159 6.36 11.70 -29.91
CA ASP A 159 7.52 10.95 -30.42
C ASP A 159 7.42 9.45 -30.11
N ALA A 160 6.91 9.09 -28.93
CA ALA A 160 6.64 7.69 -28.58
C ALA A 160 5.49 7.09 -29.42
N LEU A 161 4.44 7.86 -29.70
CA LEU A 161 3.31 7.44 -30.54
C LEU A 161 3.73 7.02 -31.95
N LYS A 162 4.80 7.60 -32.49
CA LYS A 162 5.36 7.19 -33.79
C LYS A 162 5.88 5.75 -33.79
N GLN A 163 6.21 5.21 -32.61
CA GLN A 163 6.79 3.89 -32.43
C GLN A 163 5.75 2.84 -31.98
N GLY A 164 4.54 3.27 -31.65
CA GLY A 164 3.43 2.40 -31.25
C GLY A 164 2.45 3.10 -30.29
N PRO A 165 1.38 2.41 -29.87
CA PRO A 165 0.46 2.91 -28.86
C PRO A 165 1.18 3.26 -27.56
N VAL A 166 0.68 4.27 -26.85
CA VAL A 166 1.33 4.78 -25.63
C VAL A 166 0.39 4.65 -24.44
N LEU A 167 0.92 4.09 -23.36
CA LEU A 167 0.32 4.12 -22.03
C LEU A 167 1.05 5.18 -21.19
N ILE A 168 0.29 6.07 -20.56
CA ILE A 168 0.83 7.07 -19.65
C ILE A 168 0.86 6.50 -18.22
N ASP A 169 2.00 6.66 -17.54
CA ASP A 169 2.26 6.22 -16.16
C ASP A 169 2.85 7.36 -15.29
#